data_AF-A0A377XAJ7-F1
#
_entry.id   AF-A0A377XAJ7-F1
#
_cell.length_a   1.000
_cell.length_b   1.000
_cell.length_c   1.000
_cell.angle_alpha   90.00
_cell.angle_beta   90.00
_cell.angle_gamma   90.00
#
_symmetry.space_group_name_H-M   'P 1'
#
loop_
_entity.id
_entity.type
_entity.pdbx_description
1 polymer ?
#
loop_
_entity_poly.entity_id
_entity_poly.type
_entity_poly.pdbx_seq_one_letter_code
_entity_poly.pdbx_strand_id
1 'polypeptide(L)'
;MAAIELLLQAPKGGHIYNLCAPRHPARGLFYPQMARELGLPPPVFSDSPDGGQGKIVDGNRICNELGFEYQYPDPLVIPME
;
A
#
# COMPACT_ATOMS: atom_id res chain seq x y z
N MET A 1 -2.03 10.96 -11.73
CA MET A 1 -2.79 11.78 -10.76
C MET A 1 -4.27 11.37 -10.70
N ALA A 2 -4.60 10.09 -10.96
CA ALA A 2 -5.99 9.66 -11.20
C ALA A 2 -6.92 9.71 -9.97
N ALA A 3 -6.46 9.39 -8.76
CA ALA A 3 -7.34 9.40 -7.58
C ALA A 3 -7.88 10.80 -7.23
N ILE A 4 -7.04 11.83 -7.33
CA ILE A 4 -7.43 13.22 -7.05
C ILE A 4 -8.39 13.72 -8.14
N GLU A 5 -8.12 13.40 -9.40
CA GLU A 5 -8.99 13.74 -10.53
C GLU A 5 -10.40 13.16 -10.35
N LEU A 6 -10.51 11.89 -9.93
CA LEU A 6 -11.80 11.27 -9.61
C LEU A 6 -12.56 12.01 -8.50
N LEU A 7 -11.86 12.51 -7.47
CA LEU A 7 -12.49 13.29 -6.40
C LEU A 7 -12.99 14.65 -6.89
N LEU A 8 -12.24 15.31 -7.76
CA LEU A 8 -12.63 16.60 -8.35
C LEU A 8 -13.83 16.46 -9.30
N GLN A 9 -14.00 15.29 -9.93
CA GLN A 9 -15.11 14.98 -10.81
C GLN A 9 -16.36 14.46 -10.06
N ALA A 10 -16.21 14.06 -8.78
CA ALA A 10 -17.32 13.54 -8.00
C ALA A 10 -18.39 14.63 -7.76
N PRO A 11 -19.68 14.33 -7.97
CA PRO A 11 -20.75 15.33 -7.90
C PRO A 11 -20.99 15.90 -6.49
N LYS A 12 -20.46 15.23 -5.45
CA LYS A 12 -20.57 15.63 -4.05
C LYS A 12 -19.24 15.38 -3.33
N GLY A 13 -18.79 16.38 -2.57
CA GLY A 13 -17.64 16.24 -1.68
C GLY A 13 -18.00 15.63 -0.32
N GLY A 14 -17.06 15.69 0.63
CA GLY A 14 -17.28 15.24 2.01
C GLY A 14 -17.00 13.76 2.28
N HIS A 15 -16.61 13.00 1.25
CA HIS A 15 -16.16 11.62 1.39
C HIS A 15 -14.68 11.56 1.79
N ILE A 16 -14.34 10.58 2.63
CA ILE A 16 -12.96 10.28 3.04
C ILE A 16 -12.61 8.90 2.49
N TYR A 17 -11.49 8.83 1.77
CA TYR A 17 -10.94 7.61 1.19
C TYR A 17 -9.51 7.38 1.69
N ASN A 18 -9.20 6.15 2.07
CA ASN A 18 -7.83 5.72 2.28
C ASN A 18 -7.22 5.37 0.91
N LEU A 19 -6.09 5.97 0.57
CA LEU A 19 -5.31 5.61 -0.61
C LEU A 19 -4.14 4.73 -0.19
N CYS A 20 -4.37 3.42 -0.19
CA CYS A 20 -3.38 2.42 0.19
C CYS A 20 -3.58 1.17 -0.67
N ALA A 21 -2.48 0.59 -1.16
CA ALA A 21 -2.53 -0.62 -1.98
C ALA A 21 -3.32 -1.72 -1.23
N PRO A 22 -4.24 -2.46 -1.90
CA PRO A 22 -5.07 -3.46 -1.24
C PRO A 22 -4.29 -4.59 -0.57
N ARG A 23 -3.07 -4.88 -1.02
CA ARG A 23 -2.18 -5.84 -0.36
C ARG A 23 -1.21 -5.15 0.58
N HIS A 24 -1.08 -5.74 1.78
CA HIS A 24 -0.24 -5.24 2.86
C HIS A 24 0.77 -6.31 3.32
N PRO A 25 1.90 -6.49 2.61
CA PRO A 25 2.93 -7.42 3.05
C PRO A 25 3.47 -6.96 4.42
N ALA A 26 3.75 -7.93 5.30
CA ALA A 26 4.42 -7.65 6.56
C ALA A 26 5.80 -7.02 6.31
N ARG A 27 6.23 -6.09 7.17
CA ARG A 27 7.56 -5.46 7.08
C ARG A 27 8.72 -6.47 7.04
N GLY A 28 8.61 -7.56 7.82
CA GLY A 28 9.59 -8.64 7.85
C GLY A 28 9.64 -9.47 6.57
N LEU A 29 8.65 -9.34 5.69
CA LEU A 29 8.64 -9.94 4.36
C LEU A 29 9.11 -8.91 3.31
N PHE A 30 8.54 -7.71 3.34
CA PHE A 30 8.79 -6.65 2.35
C PHE A 30 10.25 -6.20 2.32
N TYR A 31 10.80 -5.74 3.46
CA TYR A 31 12.13 -5.12 3.45
C TYR A 31 13.27 -6.09 3.12
N PRO A 32 13.28 -7.34 3.61
CA PRO A 32 14.31 -8.30 3.20
C PRO A 32 14.24 -8.66 1.71
N GLN A 33 13.04 -8.71 1.12
CA GLN A 33 12.90 -8.95 -0.32
C GLN A 33 13.45 -7.78 -1.13
N MET A 34 13.00 -6.55 -0.84
CA MET A 34 13.44 -5.35 -1.58
C MET A 34 14.94 -5.08 -1.42
N ALA A 35 15.51 -5.33 -0.24
CA ALA A 35 16.96 -5.21 -0.03
C ALA A 35 17.74 -6.13 -0.98
N ARG A 36 17.29 -7.38 -1.18
CA ARG A 36 17.93 -8.32 -2.11
C ARG A 36 17.82 -7.86 -3.56
N GLU A 37 16.65 -7.35 -3.97
CA GLU A 37 16.44 -6.81 -5.32
C GLU A 37 17.36 -5.61 -5.60
N LEU A 38 17.66 -4.81 -4.57
CA LEU A 38 18.60 -3.68 -4.65
C LEU A 38 20.08 -4.08 -4.46
N GLY A 39 20.41 -5.35 -4.25
CA GLY A 39 21.78 -5.79 -3.96
C GLY A 39 22.32 -5.31 -2.60
N LEU A 40 21.45 -4.97 -1.66
CA LEU A 40 21.77 -4.52 -0.31
C LEU A 40 21.70 -5.69 0.69
N PRO A 41 22.44 -5.62 1.81
CA PRO A 41 22.29 -6.60 2.89
C PRO A 41 20.87 -6.53 3.48
N PRO A 42 20.15 -7.67 3.60
CA PRO A 42 18.79 -7.66 4.14
C PRO A 42 18.77 -7.32 5.64
N PRO A 43 17.81 -6.51 6.10
CA PRO A 43 17.66 -6.22 7.53
C PRO A 43 17.18 -7.44 8.31
N VAL A 44 17.56 -7.52 9.59
CA VAL A 44 17.07 -8.50 10.55
C VAL A 44 16.03 -7.84 11.44
N PHE A 45 14.87 -8.46 11.59
CA PHE A 45 13.80 -8.00 12.48
C PHE A 45 13.89 -8.75 13.81
N SER A 46 13.59 -8.07 14.92
CA SER A 46 13.52 -8.72 16.22
C SER A 46 12.23 -9.53 16.37
N ASP A 47 12.31 -10.70 17.02
CA ASP A 47 11.16 -11.53 17.38
C ASP A 47 10.40 -10.99 18.62
N SER A 48 10.49 -9.68 18.89
CA SER A 48 9.88 -9.07 20.06
C SER A 48 8.36 -9.19 19.99
N PRO A 49 7.69 -9.78 21.01
CA PRO A 49 6.24 -9.89 21.03
C PRO A 49 5.52 -8.52 21.07
N ASP A 50 6.23 -7.47 21.48
CA ASP A 50 5.78 -6.06 21.44
C ASP A 50 5.72 -5.47 20.02
N GLY A 51 6.28 -6.17 19.02
CA GLY A 51 6.18 -5.82 17.60
C GLY A 51 4.81 -6.17 17.03
N GLY A 52 3.73 -5.77 17.72
CA GLY A 52 2.36 -6.18 17.46
C GLY A 52 1.95 -6.11 15.99
N GLN A 53 1.02 -6.98 15.60
CA GLN A 53 0.43 -6.96 14.27
C GLN A 53 -0.08 -5.53 13.98
N GLY A 54 0.52 -4.89 12.97
CA GLY A 54 0.12 -3.56 12.56
C GLY A 54 -1.36 -3.52 12.14
N LYS A 55 -1.90 -2.32 11.95
CA LYS A 55 -3.27 -2.18 11.45
C LYS A 55 -3.31 -2.51 9.96
N ILE A 56 -4.32 -3.25 9.54
CA ILE A 56 -4.68 -3.42 8.12
C ILE A 56 -5.67 -2.30 7.78
N VAL A 57 -5.36 -1.51 6.75
CA VAL A 57 -6.19 -0.37 6.33
C VAL A 57 -6.86 -0.73 5.01
N ASP A 58 -8.19 -0.78 4.99
CA ASP A 58 -8.91 -1.03 3.74
C ASP A 58 -8.88 0.21 2.82
N GLY A 59 -8.19 0.07 1.68
CA GLY A 59 -8.07 1.05 0.61
C GLY A 59 -9.02 0.83 -0.57
N ASN A 60 -9.95 -0.13 -0.51
CA ASN A 60 -10.82 -0.50 -1.64
C ASN A 60 -12.03 0.41 -1.82
N ARG A 61 -12.33 1.28 -0.84
CA ARG A 61 -13.51 2.14 -0.90
C ARG A 61 -13.56 3.01 -2.16
N ILE A 62 -12.42 3.57 -2.57
CA ILE A 62 -12.34 4.40 -3.78
C ILE A 62 -12.48 3.58 -5.06
N CYS A 63 -12.02 2.33 -5.07
CA CYS A 63 -12.22 1.39 -6.17
C CYS A 63 -13.70 1.09 -6.35
N ASN A 64 -14.39 0.79 -5.24
CA ASN A 64 -15.80 0.40 -5.23
C ASN A 64 -16.73 1.56 -5.58
N GLU A 65 -16.45 2.77 -5.09
CA GLU A 65 -17.34 3.92 -5.27
C GLU A 65 -17.03 4.75 -6.52
N LEU A 66 -15.75 4.91 -6.88
CA LEU A 66 -15.32 5.82 -7.95
C LEU A 66 -14.64 5.10 -9.12
N GLY A 67 -14.52 3.77 -9.09
CA GLY A 67 -13.87 3.00 -10.16
C GLY A 67 -12.36 3.23 -10.24
N PHE A 68 -11.73 3.68 -9.15
CA PHE A 68 -10.28 3.88 -9.13
C PHE A 68 -9.54 2.55 -9.25
N GLU A 69 -8.52 2.51 -10.10
CA GLU A 69 -7.65 1.35 -10.27
C GLU A 69 -6.23 1.66 -9.76
N TYR A 70 -5.75 0.85 -8.82
CA TYR A 70 -4.36 0.95 -8.36
C TYR A 70 -3.42 0.45 -9.47
N GLN A 71 -2.49 1.31 -9.89
CA GLN A 71 -1.42 0.89 -10.80
C GLN A 71 -0.57 -0.23 -10.20
N TYR A 72 -0.33 -0.17 -8.90
CA TYR A 72 0.39 -1.18 -8.14
C TYR A 72 -0.45 -1.61 -6.93
N PRO A 73 -1.26 -2.68 -7.05
CA PRO A 73 -2.12 -3.15 -5.97
C PRO A 73 -1.34 -3.91 -4.88
N ASP A 74 -0.06 -4.20 -5.12
CA ASP A 74 0.85 -4.89 -4.22
C ASP A 74 2.18 -4.14 -4.17
N PRO A 75 2.67 -3.72 -2.99
CA PRO A 75 3.98 -3.09 -2.87
C PRO A 75 5.12 -3.94 -3.43
N LEU A 76 4.98 -5.27 -3.45
CA LEU A 76 6.00 -6.19 -3.97
C LEU A 76 6.12 -6.21 -5.51
N VAL A 77 5.18 -5.57 -6.24
CA VAL A 77 5.23 -5.49 -7.70
C VAL A 77 5.62 -4.09 -8.21
N ILE A 78 5.98 -3.18 -7.30
CA ILE A 78 6.45 -1.84 -7.66
C ILE A 78 7.85 -2.01 -8.28
N PRO A 79 8.09 -1.50 -9.51
CA PRO A 79 9.40 -1.59 -10.15
C PRO A 79 10.48 -0.86 -9.34
N MET A 80 11.64 -1.51 -9.22
CA MET A 80 12.84 -0.97 -8.59
C MET A 80 13.80 -0.49 -9.69
N GLU A 81 13.45 0.59 -10.37
CA GLU A 81 14.29 1.26 -11.40
C GLU A 81 14.97 2.52 -10.86
#